data_AF-A0A1I8B6P9-F1
#
_entry.id   AF-A0A1I8B6P9-F1
#
_cell.length_a   1.000
_cell.length_b   1.000
_cell.length_c   1.000
_cell.angle_alpha   90.00
_cell.angle_beta   90.00
_cell.angle_gamma   90.00
#
_symmetry.space_group_name_H-M   'P 1'
#
loop_
_entity.id
_entity.type
_entity.pdbx_description
1 polymer ?
#
loop_
_entity_poly.entity_id
_entity_poly.type
_entity_poly.pdbx_seq_one_letter_code
_entity_poly.pdbx_strand_id
1 'polypeptide(L)'
;MTISLTAIIVEATKDITFGLPIMLVLMIAKWVGDFFNEGIYDEHIDLAEVPILSWEPPKLSRNILAKNVMRRDVIALERIESVGRIVEILRSTRHHGFPVLDRIDAALDDSKYPNYGHLLGLVLRSHLIVLLKRKHFTRDYEGRNPVSNSKPVTLSDFGEFYPRHRSAFCFFGFYSSNLSRAWLAILDCSG
;
A
#
# COMPACT_ATOMS: atom_id res chain seq x y z
N MET A 1 26.39 8.91 -7.43
CA MET A 1 25.87 10.28 -7.63
C MET A 1 26.83 11.06 -8.52
N THR A 2 26.48 11.37 -9.78
CA THR A 2 27.39 12.04 -10.73
C THR A 2 26.96 13.47 -11.05
N ILE A 3 25.72 13.69 -11.50
CA ILE A 3 25.23 15.01 -11.92
C ILE A 3 25.04 15.96 -10.73
N SER A 4 24.39 15.50 -9.65
CA SER A 4 24.14 16.31 -8.46
C SER A 4 25.42 16.75 -7.76
N LEU A 5 26.39 15.84 -7.61
CA LEU A 5 27.68 16.15 -7.00
C LEU A 5 28.48 17.16 -7.83
N THR A 6 28.46 17.04 -9.16
CA THR A 6 29.10 18.01 -10.06
C THR A 6 28.52 19.41 -9.84
N ALA A 7 27.19 19.53 -9.81
CA ALA A 7 26.51 20.81 -9.59
C ALA A 7 26.85 21.43 -8.22
N ILE A 8 26.88 20.62 -7.15
CA ILE A 8 27.24 21.10 -5.80
C ILE A 8 28.67 21.67 -5.77
N ILE A 9 29.64 20.98 -6.39
CA ILE A 9 31.04 21.45 -6.41
C ILE A 9 31.19 22.73 -7.23
N VAL A 10 30.52 22.80 -8.38
CA VAL A 10 30.52 24.01 -9.23
C VAL A 10 29.91 25.20 -8.49
N GLU A 11 28.76 25.01 -7.84
CA GLU A 11 28.11 26.06 -7.04
C GLU A 11 28.97 26.51 -5.87
N ALA A 12 29.61 25.57 -5.15
CA ALA A 12 30.50 25.88 -4.03
C ALA A 12 31.75 26.66 -4.47
N THR A 13 32.27 26.37 -5.67
CA THR A 13 33.43 27.06 -6.25
C THR A 13 33.04 28.41 -6.86
N LYS A 14 31.76 28.59 -7.21
CA LYS A 14 31.23 29.75 -7.96
C LYS A 14 31.92 30.00 -9.29
N ASP A 15 32.43 28.95 -9.92
CA ASP A 15 33.05 29.01 -11.24
C ASP A 15 32.59 27.82 -12.10
N ILE A 16 31.87 28.14 -13.17
CA ILE A 16 31.33 27.17 -14.12
C ILE A 16 32.37 26.63 -15.09
N THR A 17 33.50 27.30 -15.25
CA THR A 17 34.56 26.95 -16.21
C THR A 17 35.16 25.59 -15.87
N PHE A 18 35.24 25.26 -14.58
CA PHE A 18 35.70 23.96 -14.09
C PHE A 18 34.65 22.85 -14.17
N GLY A 19 33.43 23.12 -14.65
CA GLY A 19 32.35 22.13 -14.69
C GLY A 19 32.67 20.91 -15.56
N LEU A 20 33.20 21.12 -16.76
CA LEU A 20 33.56 20.04 -17.69
C LEU A 20 34.67 19.11 -17.15
N PRO A 21 35.82 19.62 -16.66
CA PRO A 21 36.83 18.75 -16.07
C PRO A 21 36.34 18.02 -14.81
N ILE A 22 35.56 18.66 -13.95
CA ILE A 22 34.98 18.01 -12.75
C ILE A 22 34.05 16.87 -13.15
N MET A 23 33.18 17.08 -14.14
CA MET A 23 32.25 16.05 -14.63
C MET A 23 33.01 14.83 -15.15
N LEU A 24 34.09 15.05 -15.93
CA LEU A 24 34.89 13.97 -16.48
C LEU A 24 35.57 13.13 -15.38
N VAL A 25 36.19 13.80 -14.40
CA VAL A 25 36.84 13.13 -13.27
C VAL A 25 35.82 12.31 -12.47
N LEU A 26 34.65 12.88 -12.17
CA LEU A 26 33.59 12.18 -11.42
C LEU A 26 33.02 10.99 -12.20
N MET A 27 32.89 11.09 -13.52
CA MET A 27 32.43 9.99 -14.36
C MET A 27 33.41 8.82 -14.35
N ILE A 28 34.71 9.09 -14.55
CA ILE A 28 35.76 8.07 -14.52
C ILE A 28 35.85 7.44 -13.13
N ALA A 29 35.84 8.25 -12.07
CA ALA A 29 35.87 7.77 -10.70
C ALA A 29 34.66 6.86 -10.38
N LYS A 30 33.46 7.22 -10.84
CA LYS A 30 32.26 6.37 -10.67
C LYS A 30 32.41 5.04 -11.40
N TRP A 31 32.84 5.05 -12.66
CA TRP A 31 33.03 3.82 -13.44
C TRP A 31 34.04 2.87 -12.83
N VAL A 32 35.19 3.40 -12.38
CA VAL A 32 36.21 2.57 -11.72
C VAL A 32 35.70 2.06 -10.39
N GLY A 33 35.01 2.90 -9.60
CA GLY A 33 34.38 2.49 -8.34
C GLY A 33 33.39 1.34 -8.54
N ASP A 34 32.47 1.48 -9.49
CA ASP A 34 31.44 0.48 -9.81
C ASP A 34 31.98 -0.85 -10.31
N PHE A 35 33.22 -0.86 -10.81
CA PHE A 35 33.89 -2.09 -11.21
C PHE A 35 34.34 -2.92 -10.01
N PHE A 36 34.72 -2.27 -8.90
CA PHE A 36 35.23 -2.94 -7.71
C PHE A 36 34.18 -3.12 -6.62
N ASN A 37 33.33 -2.13 -6.39
CA ASN A 37 32.43 -2.12 -5.26
C ASN A 37 31.16 -1.32 -5.50
N GLU A 38 30.14 -1.56 -4.68
CA GLU A 38 28.94 -0.74 -4.66
C GLU A 38 29.17 0.58 -3.90
N GLY A 39 28.25 1.53 -4.08
CA GLY A 39 28.34 2.79 -3.37
C GLY A 39 28.14 2.58 -1.86
N ILE A 40 28.89 3.31 -1.03
CA ILE A 40 28.77 3.22 0.43
C ILE A 40 27.32 3.36 0.95
N TYR A 41 26.50 4.19 0.29
CA TYR A 41 25.10 4.34 0.65
C TYR A 41 24.28 3.09 0.37
N ASP A 42 24.53 2.44 -0.76
CA ASP A 42 23.82 1.23 -1.20
C ASP A 42 24.21 0.06 -0.28
N GLU A 43 25.50 -0.08 0.07
CA GLU A 43 25.97 -1.08 1.03
C GLU A 43 25.30 -0.95 2.41
N HIS A 44 25.18 0.29 2.91
CA HIS A 44 24.53 0.52 4.20
C HIS A 44 23.01 0.26 4.17
N ILE A 45 22.35 0.47 3.03
CA ILE A 45 20.95 0.13 2.83
C ILE A 45 20.76 -1.38 2.88
N ASP A 46 21.65 -2.12 2.21
CA ASP A 46 21.63 -3.58 2.18
C ASP A 46 21.90 -4.18 3.55
N LEU A 47 22.87 -3.63 4.29
CA LEU A 47 23.14 -4.00 5.69
C LEU A 47 21.97 -3.70 6.63
N ALA A 48 21.17 -2.68 6.33
CA ALA A 48 19.99 -2.33 7.11
C ALA A 48 18.74 -3.17 6.73
N GLU A 49 18.85 -4.06 5.73
CA GLU A 49 17.76 -4.89 5.20
C GLU A 49 16.51 -4.07 4.82
N VAL A 50 16.70 -2.84 4.34
CA VAL A 50 15.60 -1.98 3.92
C VAL A 50 15.25 -2.32 2.47
N PRO A 51 14.00 -2.70 2.15
CA PRO A 51 13.62 -3.07 0.79
C PRO A 51 13.50 -1.82 -0.10
N ILE A 52 14.61 -1.38 -0.69
CA ILE A 52 14.67 -0.28 -1.65
C ILE A 52 14.69 -0.83 -3.07
N LEU A 53 13.90 -0.23 -3.95
CA LEU A 53 13.86 -0.61 -5.35
C LEU A 53 14.88 0.20 -6.15
N SER A 54 15.75 -0.48 -6.90
CA SER A 54 16.72 0.15 -7.80
C SER A 54 16.01 0.88 -8.96
N TRP A 55 16.71 1.84 -9.58
CA TRP A 55 16.18 2.63 -10.71
C TRP A 55 15.82 1.76 -11.93
N GLU A 56 16.64 0.77 -12.22
CA GLU A 56 16.43 -0.19 -13.30
C GLU A 56 16.13 -1.59 -12.73
N PRO A 57 15.26 -2.36 -13.39
CA PRO A 57 15.04 -3.75 -13.00
C PRO A 57 16.32 -4.58 -13.25
N PRO A 58 16.52 -5.69 -12.53
CA PRO A 58 17.68 -6.55 -12.71
C PRO A 58 17.83 -7.00 -14.17
N LYS A 59 19.05 -7.01 -14.72
CA LYS A 59 19.31 -7.27 -16.16
C LYS A 59 18.71 -8.58 -16.68
N LEU A 60 18.58 -9.60 -15.83
CA LEU A 60 18.04 -10.93 -16.16
C LEU A 60 16.53 -11.09 -15.93
N SER A 61 15.83 -10.04 -15.48
CA SER A 61 14.41 -10.10 -15.12
C SER A 61 13.43 -10.04 -16.32
N ARG A 62 13.92 -9.77 -17.54
CA ARG A 62 13.08 -9.57 -18.74
C ARG A 62 12.11 -10.73 -19.04
N ASN A 63 12.50 -11.96 -18.71
CA ASN A 63 11.70 -13.16 -18.97
C ASN A 63 10.88 -13.62 -17.75
N ILE A 64 10.90 -12.88 -16.64
CA ILE A 64 10.18 -13.24 -15.42
C ILE A 64 8.75 -12.68 -15.52
N LEU A 65 7.77 -13.57 -15.57
CA LEU A 65 6.36 -13.20 -15.60
C LEU A 65 5.87 -12.79 -14.21
N ALA A 66 4.98 -11.80 -14.12
CA ALA A 66 4.38 -11.34 -12.87
C ALA A 66 3.74 -12.49 -12.06
N LYS A 67 3.19 -13.50 -12.73
CA LYS A 67 2.59 -14.70 -12.10
C LYS A 67 3.56 -15.53 -11.24
N ASN A 68 4.87 -15.36 -11.46
CA ASN A 68 5.94 -16.04 -10.72
C ASN A 68 6.38 -15.23 -9.49
N VAL A 69 6.17 -13.91 -9.49
CA VAL A 69 6.58 -12.99 -8.42
C VAL A 69 5.42 -12.68 -7.47
N MET A 70 4.20 -12.58 -8.00
CA MET A 70 3.02 -12.23 -7.23
C MET A 70 2.63 -13.31 -6.21
N ARG A 71 2.04 -12.88 -5.09
CA ARG A 71 1.35 -13.77 -4.14
C ARG A 71 -0.02 -14.17 -4.69
N ARG A 72 -0.38 -15.45 -4.54
CA ARG A 72 -1.64 -16.02 -5.04
C ARG A 72 -2.71 -16.10 -3.94
N ASP A 73 -2.28 -16.14 -2.69
CA ASP A 73 -3.08 -16.14 -1.46
C ASP A 73 -3.57 -14.72 -1.13
N VAL A 74 -4.42 -14.16 -1.98
CA VAL A 74 -4.90 -12.78 -1.84
C VAL A 74 -6.08 -12.72 -0.87
N ILE A 75 -6.01 -11.83 0.12
CA ILE A 75 -7.12 -11.54 1.04
C ILE A 75 -7.91 -10.38 0.44
N ALA A 76 -9.06 -10.72 -0.15
CA ALA A 76 -9.94 -9.78 -0.83
C ALA A 76 -11.22 -9.50 -0.03
N LEU A 77 -11.81 -8.34 -0.31
CA LEU A 77 -13.09 -7.89 0.23
C LEU A 77 -14.09 -7.79 -0.92
N GLU A 78 -15.36 -8.10 -0.69
CA GLU A 78 -16.45 -7.83 -1.62
C GLU A 78 -16.86 -6.35 -1.56
N ARG A 79 -17.69 -5.91 -2.51
CA ARG A 79 -18.25 -4.55 -2.52
C ARG A 79 -18.98 -4.22 -1.21
N ILE A 80 -19.73 -5.18 -0.69
CA ILE A 80 -20.49 -5.09 0.56
C ILE A 80 -20.02 -6.21 1.47
N GLU A 81 -19.39 -5.84 2.58
CA GLU A 81 -18.75 -6.81 3.47
C GLU A 81 -19.29 -6.73 4.89
N SER A 82 -19.33 -7.87 5.57
CA SER A 82 -19.75 -7.89 6.97
C SER A 82 -18.70 -7.20 7.83
N VAL A 83 -19.14 -6.35 8.75
CA VAL A 83 -18.21 -5.62 9.62
C VAL A 83 -17.43 -6.59 10.52
N GLY A 84 -18.04 -7.72 10.90
CA GLY A 84 -17.35 -8.80 11.62
C GLY A 84 -16.13 -9.34 10.86
N ARG A 85 -16.30 -9.68 9.57
CA ARG A 85 -15.22 -10.19 8.71
C ARG A 85 -14.12 -9.15 8.51
N ILE A 86 -14.49 -7.88 8.29
CA ILE A 86 -13.50 -6.79 8.16
C ILE A 86 -12.65 -6.68 9.44
N VAL A 87 -13.27 -6.70 10.61
CA VAL A 87 -12.54 -6.63 11.89
C VAL A 87 -11.64 -7.86 12.09
N GLU A 88 -12.10 -9.04 11.71
CA GLU A 88 -11.29 -10.27 11.75
C GLU A 88 -10.08 -10.20 10.80
N ILE A 89 -10.26 -9.76 9.55
CA ILE A 89 -9.18 -9.56 8.59
C ILE A 89 -8.18 -8.53 9.11
N LEU A 90 -8.66 -7.42 9.67
CA LEU A 90 -7.80 -6.39 10.25
C LEU A 90 -7.03 -6.89 11.47
N ARG A 91 -7.55 -7.88 12.21
CA ARG A 91 -6.88 -8.50 13.37
C ARG A 91 -5.88 -9.56 12.97
N SER A 92 -6.21 -10.40 12.00
CA SER A 92 -5.40 -11.53 11.55
C SER A 92 -4.26 -11.12 10.63
N THR A 93 -4.42 -10.04 9.86
CA THR A 93 -3.47 -9.64 8.81
C THR A 93 -2.76 -8.32 9.11
N ARG A 94 -1.53 -8.20 8.61
CA ARG A 94 -0.74 -6.95 8.61
C ARG A 94 -0.72 -6.24 7.24
N HIS A 95 -1.58 -6.65 6.30
CA HIS A 95 -1.65 -6.01 5.00
C HIS A 95 -2.23 -4.59 5.11
N HIS A 96 -1.70 -3.69 4.28
CA HIS A 96 -2.09 -2.27 4.26
C HIS A 96 -3.10 -1.93 3.16
N GLY A 97 -3.35 -2.85 2.23
CA GLY A 97 -4.32 -2.69 1.15
C GLY A 97 -5.01 -4.02 0.86
N PHE A 98 -6.29 -3.93 0.51
CA PHE A 98 -7.15 -5.07 0.21
C PHE A 98 -7.85 -4.79 -1.12
N PRO A 99 -7.75 -5.68 -2.12
CA PRO A 99 -8.52 -5.55 -3.34
C PRO A 99 -10.02 -5.76 -3.05
N VAL A 100 -10.85 -4.96 -3.72
CA VAL A 100 -12.31 -5.04 -3.65
C VAL A 100 -12.81 -5.73 -4.91
N LEU A 101 -13.49 -6.85 -4.75
CA LEU A 101 -14.01 -7.69 -5.81
C LEU A 101 -15.53 -7.62 -5.85
N ASP A 102 -16.12 -7.99 -6.98
CA ASP A 102 -17.59 -8.05 -7.12
C ASP A 102 -18.19 -9.18 -6.29
N ARG A 103 -17.59 -10.38 -6.39
CA ARG A 103 -17.99 -11.57 -5.64
C ARG A 103 -16.80 -12.51 -5.45
N ILE A 104 -16.76 -13.18 -4.30
CA ILE A 104 -15.76 -14.18 -3.95
C ILE A 104 -16.46 -15.52 -3.81
N ASP A 105 -16.29 -16.38 -4.81
CA ASP A 105 -16.85 -17.73 -4.76
C ASP A 105 -15.85 -18.70 -4.12
N ALA A 106 -16.38 -19.59 -3.27
CA ALA A 106 -15.58 -20.67 -2.68
C ALA A 106 -14.97 -21.54 -3.77
N ALA A 107 -13.81 -22.15 -3.49
CA ALA A 107 -13.15 -23.06 -4.43
C ALA A 107 -14.11 -24.21 -4.77
N LEU A 108 -14.62 -24.21 -6.01
CA LEU A 108 -15.57 -25.20 -6.54
C LEU A 108 -14.87 -26.45 -7.09
N ASP A 109 -13.55 -26.41 -7.19
CA ASP A 109 -12.68 -27.44 -7.78
C ASP A 109 -11.48 -27.70 -6.85
N ASP A 110 -10.68 -28.75 -7.07
CA ASP A 110 -9.47 -29.15 -6.28
C ASP A 110 -8.33 -28.08 -6.29
N SER A 111 -8.67 -26.87 -6.71
CA SER A 111 -7.88 -25.67 -6.66
C SER A 111 -7.70 -25.17 -5.22
N LYS A 112 -6.45 -24.88 -4.86
CA LYS A 112 -6.04 -24.40 -3.53
C LYS A 112 -6.54 -22.98 -3.18
N TYR A 113 -7.09 -22.23 -4.14
CA TYR A 113 -7.42 -20.81 -3.99
C TYR A 113 -8.86 -20.54 -4.42
N PRO A 114 -9.57 -19.58 -3.80
CA PRO A 114 -10.93 -19.23 -4.18
C PRO A 114 -10.96 -18.57 -5.57
N ASN A 115 -12.13 -18.60 -6.22
CA ASN A 115 -12.30 -17.90 -7.48
C ASN A 115 -12.54 -16.42 -7.19
N TYR A 116 -11.49 -15.63 -7.41
CA TYR A 116 -11.55 -14.18 -7.33
C TYR A 116 -12.21 -13.67 -8.60
N GLY A 117 -13.45 -13.16 -8.50
CA GLY A 117 -14.18 -12.60 -9.63
C GLY A 117 -13.56 -11.31 -10.19
N HIS A 118 -14.40 -10.36 -10.60
CA HIS A 118 -13.92 -9.12 -11.18
C HIS A 118 -13.42 -8.12 -10.13
N LEU A 119 -12.26 -7.49 -10.40
CA LEU A 119 -11.71 -6.42 -9.58
C LEU A 119 -12.49 -5.12 -9.80
N LEU A 120 -13.05 -4.58 -8.71
CA LEU A 120 -13.74 -3.29 -8.70
C LEU A 120 -12.82 -2.15 -8.24
N GLY A 121 -11.88 -2.43 -7.34
CA GLY A 121 -10.97 -1.40 -6.81
C GLY A 121 -10.04 -1.90 -5.72
N LEU A 122 -9.47 -0.98 -4.96
CA LEU A 122 -8.58 -1.26 -3.83
C LEU A 122 -8.93 -0.34 -2.66
N VAL A 123 -9.03 -0.92 -1.47
CA VAL A 123 -9.25 -0.18 -0.23
C VAL A 123 -8.06 -0.33 0.71
N LEU A 124 -7.62 0.79 1.30
CA LEU A 124 -6.52 0.78 2.25
C LEU A 124 -7.00 0.44 3.66
N ARG A 125 -6.11 -0.17 4.45
CA ARG A 125 -6.32 -0.44 5.87
C ARG A 125 -6.66 0.81 6.66
N SER A 126 -5.99 1.93 6.37
CA SER A 126 -6.25 3.22 7.00
C SER A 126 -7.68 3.70 6.73
N HIS A 127 -8.16 3.55 5.50
CA HIS A 127 -9.53 3.91 5.10
C HIS A 127 -10.55 3.08 5.87
N LEU A 128 -10.37 1.74 5.92
CA LEU A 128 -11.25 0.86 6.70
C LEU A 128 -11.28 1.26 8.18
N ILE A 129 -10.14 1.60 8.77
CA ILE A 129 -10.07 2.05 10.17
C ILE A 129 -10.87 3.35 10.39
N VAL A 130 -10.79 4.32 9.47
CA VAL A 130 -11.56 5.58 9.55
C VAL A 130 -13.06 5.29 9.43
N LEU A 131 -13.47 4.46 8.46
CA LEU A 131 -14.87 4.07 8.27
C LEU A 131 -15.45 3.36 9.51
N LEU A 132 -14.66 2.46 10.12
CA LEU A 132 -15.04 1.76 11.35
C LEU A 132 -15.16 2.72 12.55
N LYS A 133 -14.27 3.71 12.66
CA LYS A 133 -14.33 4.73 13.73
C LYS A 133 -15.54 5.65 13.60
N ARG A 134 -15.87 6.07 12.38
CA ARG A 134 -17.04 6.91 12.08
C ARG A 134 -18.36 6.12 12.12
N LYS A 135 -18.30 4.78 12.30
CA LYS A 135 -19.45 3.85 12.34
C LYS A 135 -20.36 4.00 11.10
N HIS A 136 -19.75 4.15 9.94
CA HIS A 136 -20.47 4.28 8.66
C HIS A 136 -20.96 2.90 8.20
N PHE A 137 -22.00 2.37 8.84
CA PHE A 137 -22.51 1.02 8.58
C PHE A 137 -23.95 1.04 8.07
N THR A 138 -24.27 0.05 7.26
CA THR A 138 -25.63 -0.23 6.80
C THR A 138 -26.16 -1.46 7.52
N ARG A 139 -27.48 -1.48 7.78
CA ARG A 139 -28.13 -2.67 8.36
C ARG A 139 -28.43 -3.73 7.30
N ASP A 140 -28.59 -3.28 6.06
CA ASP A 140 -28.95 -4.13 4.94
C ASP A 140 -27.76 -4.31 3.99
N TYR A 141 -27.79 -5.45 3.31
CA TYR A 141 -26.84 -5.77 2.22
C TYR A 141 -26.97 -4.76 1.08
N GLU A 142 -28.19 -4.33 0.72
CA GLU A 142 -28.43 -3.38 -0.37
C GLU A 142 -28.03 -1.92 -0.05
N GLY A 143 -27.48 -1.64 1.14
CA GLY A 143 -26.98 -0.31 1.50
C GLY A 143 -28.04 0.76 1.77
N ARG A 144 -29.34 0.41 1.71
CA ARG A 144 -30.45 1.37 1.76
C ARG A 144 -30.71 1.98 3.13
N ASN A 145 -30.50 1.22 4.21
CA ASN A 145 -30.78 1.68 5.57
C ASN A 145 -29.48 1.91 6.37
N PRO A 146 -29.03 3.17 6.51
CA PRO A 146 -27.92 3.50 7.39
C PRO A 146 -28.29 3.23 8.85
N VAL A 147 -27.29 2.84 9.67
CA VAL A 147 -27.49 2.74 11.13
C VAL A 147 -27.76 4.14 11.69
N SER A 148 -28.73 4.26 12.60
CA SER A 148 -29.33 5.50 13.12
C SER A 148 -28.39 6.60 13.69
N ASN A 149 -27.07 6.41 13.67
CA ASN A 149 -26.04 7.35 14.14
C ASN A 149 -24.90 7.56 13.12
N SER A 150 -25.02 7.11 11.87
CA SER A 150 -23.98 7.31 10.86
C SER A 150 -24.05 8.72 10.28
N LYS A 151 -22.96 9.49 10.39
CA LYS A 151 -22.77 10.74 9.63
C LYS A 151 -22.18 10.39 8.26
N PRO A 152 -22.51 11.14 7.19
CA PRO A 152 -21.85 10.97 5.91
C PRO A 152 -20.35 11.21 6.07
N VAL A 153 -19.52 10.32 5.52
CA VAL A 153 -18.06 10.44 5.60
C VAL A 153 -17.60 11.33 4.45
N THR A 154 -16.82 12.35 4.80
CA THR A 154 -16.23 13.31 3.86
C THR A 154 -14.74 13.03 3.69
N LEU A 155 -14.14 13.49 2.59
CA LEU A 155 -12.70 13.30 2.36
C LEU A 155 -11.83 13.93 3.46
N SER A 156 -12.27 15.03 4.08
CA SER A 156 -11.59 15.67 5.21
C SER A 156 -11.45 14.75 6.43
N ASP A 157 -12.36 13.80 6.62
CA ASP A 157 -12.33 12.88 7.76
C ASP A 157 -11.13 11.92 7.69
N PHE A 158 -10.63 11.63 6.48
CA PHE A 158 -9.45 10.78 6.30
C PHE A 158 -8.15 11.54 6.63
N GLY A 159 -8.13 12.86 6.42
CA GLY A 159 -6.99 13.72 6.77
C GLY A 159 -6.82 13.94 8.26
N GLU A 160 -7.91 13.94 9.04
CA GLU A 160 -7.88 14.17 10.50
C GLU A 160 -7.03 13.13 11.25
N PHE A 161 -6.98 11.89 10.75
CA PHE A 161 -6.26 10.79 11.40
C PHE A 161 -4.85 10.53 10.82
N TYR A 162 -4.40 11.36 9.88
CA TYR A 162 -3.05 11.31 9.32
C TYR A 162 -2.07 12.07 10.25
N PRO A 163 -0.79 11.66 10.39
CA PRO A 163 -0.11 10.52 9.75
C PRO A 163 -0.21 9.21 10.54
N ARG A 164 -0.57 9.27 11.82
CA ARG A 164 -0.60 8.09 12.69
C ARG A 164 -2.01 7.55 12.84
N HIS A 165 -2.35 6.60 11.97
CA HIS A 165 -3.53 5.77 12.17
C HIS A 165 -3.29 4.84 13.38
N ARG A 166 -3.64 5.29 14.59
CA ARG A 166 -3.60 4.43 15.79
C ARG A 166 -4.39 3.15 15.50
N SER A 167 -3.76 2.01 15.78
CA SER A 167 -4.35 0.69 15.80
C SER A 167 -5.65 0.76 16.61
N ALA A 168 -6.79 0.69 15.94
CA ALA A 168 -8.12 0.81 16.54
C ALA A 168 -8.46 -0.33 17.53
N PHE A 169 -7.53 -1.25 17.77
CA PHE A 169 -7.68 -2.44 18.61
C PHE A 169 -8.11 -2.14 20.04
N CYS A 170 -7.66 -1.02 20.63
CA CYS A 170 -8.07 -0.63 21.99
C CYS A 170 -9.57 -0.24 22.07
N PHE A 171 -10.17 0.19 20.95
CA PHE A 171 -11.59 0.54 20.90
C PHE A 171 -12.50 -0.66 20.56
N PHE A 172 -11.95 -1.69 19.90
CA PHE A 172 -12.69 -2.89 19.52
C PHE A 172 -13.00 -3.84 20.69
N GLY A 173 -12.51 -3.57 21.90
CA GLY A 173 -12.93 -4.27 23.13
C GLY A 173 -14.39 -4.04 23.51
N PHE A 174 -15.06 -3.06 22.91
CA PHE A 174 -16.46 -2.69 23.16
C PHE A 174 -17.41 -3.08 22.02
N TYR A 175 -17.08 -4.11 21.24
CA TYR A 175 -17.98 -4.56 20.16
C TYR A 175 -19.15 -5.36 20.73
N SER A 176 -20.28 -4.67 20.93
CA SER A 176 -21.58 -5.26 21.24
C SER A 176 -21.98 -6.27 20.14
N SER A 177 -22.55 -7.40 20.56
CA SER A 177 -23.05 -8.51 19.73
C SER A 177 -24.05 -8.10 18.64
N ASN A 178 -24.55 -6.86 18.65
CA ASN A 178 -25.44 -6.34 17.61
C ASN A 178 -24.73 -5.81 16.34
N LEU A 179 -23.46 -5.40 16.39
CA LEU A 179 -22.76 -4.89 15.20
C LEU A 179 -22.10 -5.97 14.33
N SER A 180 -22.02 -7.21 14.79
CA SER A 180 -21.57 -8.34 13.94
C SER A 180 -22.50 -8.60 12.75
N ARG A 181 -23.75 -8.11 12.82
CA ARG A 181 -24.76 -8.20 11.75
C ARG A 181 -24.83 -6.97 10.85
N ALA A 182 -23.92 -6.01 11.02
CA ALA A 182 -23.86 -4.82 10.18
C ALA A 182 -22.98 -5.04 8.94
N TRP A 183 -23.29 -4.30 7.88
CA TRP A 183 -22.60 -4.34 6.60
C TRP A 183 -21.88 -3.01 6.34
N LEU A 184 -20.77 -3.07 5.62
CA LEU A 184 -20.03 -1.91 5.14
C LEU A 184 -19.95 -1.98 3.62
N ALA A 185 -20.56 -0.99 2.95
CA ALA A 185 -20.36 -0.78 1.52
C ALA A 185 -19.02 -0.03 1.33
N ILE A 186 -18.08 -0.67 0.62
CA ILE A 186 -16.70 -0.17 0.46
C ILE A 186 -16.56 0.74 -0.77
N LEU A 187 -17.37 0.52 -1.81
CA LEU A 187 -17.29 1.23 -3.10
C LEU A 187 -18.61 1.90 -3.54
N ASP A 188 -19.58 2.10 -2.64
CA ASP A 188 -20.74 2.96 -2.94
C ASP A 188 -20.36 4.44 -2.74
N CYS A 189 -19.56 4.96 -3.66
CA CYS A 189 -19.49 6.40 -3.92
C CYS A 189 -20.34 6.71 -5.16
N SER A 190 -21.65 6.46 -5.06
CA SER A 190 -22.63 7.10 -5.93
C SER A 190 -23.04 8.40 -5.25
N GLY A 191 -22.25 9.46 -5.46
CA GLY A 191 -22.45 10.80 -4.88
C GLY A 191 -21.33 11.73 -5.28
#